data_AF-A0A1X7UGD0-F1
#
_entry.id   AF-A0A1X7UGD0-F1
#
_cell.length_a   1.000
_cell.length_b   1.000
_cell.length_c   1.000
_cell.angle_alpha   90.00
_cell.angle_beta   90.00
_cell.angle_gamma   90.00
#
_symmetry.space_group_name_H-M   'P 1'
#
loop_
_entity.id
_entity.type
_entity.pdbx_description
1 polymer ?
#
loop_
_entity_poly.entity_id
_entity_poly.type
_entity_poly.pdbx_seq_one_letter_code
_entity_poly.pdbx_strand_id
1 'polypeptide(L)'
;MRRSLNHSEVIPLWKSHLNSSCLLRSLIISTIGRWIKSLLTDAGVNTSIFGAHSTRAASSSAAKKVGVPLIDIMKAAGWSRSSTFERFYYKPILSPQVGDILLSSEVPSSDDLGAVRSCMTIFLV
;
A
#
# COMPACT_ATOMS: atom_id res chain seq x y z
N MET A 1 -31.96 -33.82 -41.35
CA MET A 1 -31.91 -33.62 -39.89
C MET A 1 -30.96 -32.46 -39.57
N ARG A 2 -31.48 -31.23 -39.46
CA ARG A 2 -30.69 -30.08 -38.97
C ARG A 2 -30.83 -30.07 -37.46
N ARG A 3 -29.75 -30.37 -36.73
CA ARG A 3 -29.71 -30.20 -35.28
C ARG A 3 -29.81 -28.69 -34.99
N SER A 4 -30.91 -28.28 -34.37
CA SER A 4 -31.06 -26.95 -33.79
C SER A 4 -29.99 -26.79 -32.71
N LEU A 5 -28.97 -25.98 -32.97
CA LEU A 5 -27.98 -25.63 -31.95
C LEU A 5 -28.63 -24.64 -30.99
N ASN A 6 -28.59 -24.96 -29.70
CA ASN A 6 -29.20 -24.17 -28.65
C ASN A 6 -28.38 -22.89 -28.43
N HIS A 7 -29.06 -21.78 -28.11
CA HIS A 7 -28.47 -20.46 -27.82
C HIS A 7 -27.46 -20.47 -26.64
N SER A 8 -27.25 -21.61 -25.98
CA SER A 8 -26.29 -21.81 -24.90
C SER A 8 -24.87 -22.20 -25.38
N GLU A 9 -24.65 -22.49 -26.66
CA GLU A 9 -23.34 -23.00 -27.15
C GLU A 9 -22.45 -21.94 -27.83
N VAL A 10 -22.96 -20.75 -28.10
CA VAL A 10 -22.13 -19.60 -28.52
C VAL A 10 -21.64 -18.84 -27.29
N ILE A 11 -20.68 -19.41 -26.57
CA ILE A 11 -19.93 -18.65 -25.57
C ILE A 11 -19.22 -17.52 -26.32
N PRO A 12 -19.53 -16.24 -26.04
CA PRO A 12 -18.93 -15.14 -26.76
C PRO A 12 -17.41 -15.15 -26.56
N LEU A 13 -16.65 -15.02 -27.64
CA LEU A 13 -15.18 -15.01 -27.63
C LEU A 13 -14.59 -13.99 -26.63
N TRP A 14 -15.32 -12.91 -26.32
CA TRP A 14 -14.90 -11.94 -25.31
C TRP A 14 -14.76 -12.52 -23.90
N LYS A 15 -15.51 -13.58 -23.53
CA LYS A 15 -15.36 -14.25 -22.22
C LYS A 15 -14.01 -14.97 -22.09
N SER A 16 -13.45 -15.47 -23.19
CA SER A 16 -12.11 -16.09 -23.22
C SER A 16 -11.01 -15.03 -23.04
N HIS A 17 -11.12 -13.88 -23.71
CA HIS A 17 -10.14 -12.81 -23.64
C HIS A 17 -10.02 -12.18 -22.24
N LEU A 18 -11.13 -12.08 -21.50
CA LEU A 18 -11.13 -11.61 -20.11
C LEU A 18 -10.38 -12.56 -19.15
N ASN A 19 -10.44 -13.88 -19.39
CA ASN A 19 -9.75 -14.88 -18.58
C ASN A 19 -8.22 -14.89 -18.82
N SER A 20 -7.75 -14.57 -20.03
CA SER A 20 -6.31 -14.40 -20.28
C SER A 20 -5.76 -13.10 -19.66
N SER A 21 -6.59 -12.05 -19.64
CA SER A 21 -6.22 -10.74 -19.08
C SER A 21 -6.13 -10.75 -17.54
N CYS A 22 -6.96 -11.57 -16.87
CA CYS A 22 -6.94 -11.65 -15.41
C CYS A 22 -5.71 -12.40 -14.86
N LEU A 23 -5.17 -13.37 -15.61
CA LEU A 23 -3.93 -14.08 -15.26
C LEU A 23 -2.71 -13.15 -15.30
N LEU A 24 -2.61 -12.30 -16.33
CA LEU A 24 -1.53 -11.31 -16.43
C LEU A 24 -1.56 -10.29 -15.29
N ARG A 25 -2.75 -9.85 -14.87
CA ARG A 25 -2.90 -8.91 -13.75
C ARG A 25 -2.32 -9.46 -12.43
N SER A 26 -2.53 -10.74 -12.13
CA SER A 26 -2.03 -11.36 -10.90
C SER A 26 -0.49 -11.45 -10.87
N LEU A 27 0.13 -11.74 -12.01
CA LEU A 27 1.58 -11.82 -12.15
C LEU A 27 2.27 -10.46 -11.98
N ILE A 28 1.64 -9.38 -12.45
CA ILE A 28 2.18 -8.02 -12.31
C ILE A 28 2.11 -7.55 -10.86
N ILE A 29 0.96 -7.75 -10.18
CA ILE A 29 0.79 -7.34 -8.77
C ILE A 29 1.80 -8.05 -7.86
N SER A 30 2.01 -9.35 -8.07
CA SER A 30 2.99 -10.11 -7.28
C SER A 30 4.43 -9.69 -7.55
N THR A 31 4.76 -9.30 -8.78
CA THR A 31 6.10 -8.79 -9.13
C THR A 31 6.36 -7.42 -8.52
N ILE A 32 5.41 -6.48 -8.64
CA ILE A 32 5.49 -5.16 -8.00
C ILE A 32 5.58 -5.32 -6.47
N GLY A 33 4.80 -6.24 -5.89
CA GLY A 33 4.85 -6.50 -4.45
C GLY A 33 6.23 -6.99 -3.99
N ARG A 34 6.93 -7.78 -4.80
CA ARG A 34 8.32 -8.21 -4.52
C ARG A 34 9.31 -7.04 -4.60
N TRP A 35 9.17 -6.17 -5.60
CA TRP A 35 10.01 -4.98 -5.71
C TRP A 35 9.82 -4.02 -4.53
N ILE A 36 8.58 -3.76 -4.12
CA ILE A 36 8.31 -2.91 -2.96
C ILE A 36 8.90 -3.52 -1.69
N LYS A 37 8.81 -4.85 -1.50
CA LYS A 37 9.46 -5.50 -0.36
C LYS A 37 10.98 -5.33 -0.40
N SER A 38 11.62 -5.51 -1.56
CA SER A 38 13.06 -5.26 -1.70
C SER A 38 13.42 -3.84 -1.28
N LEU A 39 12.69 -2.85 -1.80
CA LEU A 39 12.91 -1.44 -1.44
C LEU A 39 12.73 -1.16 0.05
N LEU A 40 11.76 -1.82 0.70
CA LEU A 40 11.57 -1.72 2.15
C LEU A 40 12.73 -2.35 2.93
N THR A 41 13.22 -3.51 2.49
CA THR A 41 14.41 -4.14 3.09
C THR A 41 15.64 -3.26 2.94
N ASP A 42 15.85 -2.68 1.76
CA ASP A 42 16.97 -1.78 1.47
C ASP A 42 16.90 -0.50 2.31
N ALA A 43 15.69 -0.03 2.64
CA ALA A 43 15.46 1.09 3.55
C ALA A 43 15.57 0.74 5.05
N GLY A 44 15.93 -0.51 5.40
CA GLY A 44 16.03 -0.98 6.79
C GLY A 44 14.69 -1.21 7.48
N VAL A 45 13.59 -1.26 6.73
CA VAL A 45 12.24 -1.51 7.27
C VAL A 45 12.02 -3.01 7.39
N ASN A 46 11.53 -3.47 8.55
CA ASN A 46 11.26 -4.88 8.80
C ASN A 46 10.10 -5.39 7.90
N THR A 47 10.43 -6.14 6.86
CA THR A 47 9.48 -6.67 5.88
C THR A 47 8.62 -7.84 6.38
N SER A 48 8.93 -8.41 7.55
CA SER A 48 8.07 -9.42 8.19
C SER A 48 6.81 -8.78 8.76
N ILE A 49 6.91 -7.51 9.17
CA ILE A 49 5.79 -6.73 9.71
C ILE A 49 5.15 -5.89 8.59
N PHE A 50 5.97 -5.28 7.74
CA PHE A 50 5.52 -4.34 6.72
C PHE A 50 5.64 -4.95 5.30
N GLY A 51 4.49 -5.25 4.68
CA GLY A 51 4.42 -5.72 3.30
C GLY A 51 4.12 -4.59 2.30
N ALA A 52 4.04 -4.91 1.01
CA ALA A 52 3.79 -3.91 -0.05
C ALA A 52 2.53 -3.04 0.16
N HIS A 53 1.50 -3.57 0.83
CA HIS A 53 0.28 -2.82 1.12
C HIS A 53 0.43 -1.77 2.24
N SER A 54 1.47 -1.89 3.10
CA SER A 54 1.71 -0.91 4.16
C SER A 54 2.09 0.46 3.60
N THR A 55 2.77 0.49 2.45
CA THR A 55 3.14 1.73 1.74
C THR A 55 1.92 2.60 1.45
N ARG A 56 0.80 2.01 1.04
CA ARG A 56 -0.45 2.74 0.76
C ARG A 56 -1.04 3.35 2.04
N ALA A 57 -1.03 2.61 3.14
CA ALA A 57 -1.50 3.10 4.43
C ALA A 57 -0.61 4.23 4.97
N ALA A 58 0.72 4.07 4.86
CA ALA A 58 1.69 5.09 5.25
C ALA A 58 1.52 6.38 4.43
N SER A 59 1.44 6.28 3.10
CA SER A 59 1.21 7.42 2.20
C SER A 59 -0.10 8.16 2.52
N SER A 60 -1.20 7.43 2.66
CA SER A 60 -2.51 8.05 2.96
C SER A 60 -2.54 8.70 4.34
N SER A 61 -1.85 8.11 5.32
CA SER A 61 -1.71 8.67 6.67
C SER A 61 -0.83 9.92 6.67
N ALA A 62 0.25 9.93 5.88
CA ALA A 62 1.11 11.09 5.71
C ALA A 62 0.35 12.25 5.06
N ALA A 63 -0.45 12.00 4.02
CA ALA A 63 -1.31 13.03 3.40
C ALA A 63 -2.27 13.65 4.43
N LYS A 64 -2.88 12.83 5.29
CA LYS A 64 -3.75 13.33 6.35
C LYS A 64 -2.97 14.14 7.40
N LYS A 65 -1.75 13.72 7.74
CA LYS A 65 -0.86 14.43 8.68
C LYS A 65 -0.44 15.81 8.16
N VAL A 66 -0.20 15.94 6.85
CA VAL A 66 0.13 17.21 6.18
C VAL A 66 -1.10 18.14 6.09
N GLY A 67 -2.30 17.64 6.39
CA GLY A 67 -3.53 18.43 6.40
C GLY A 67 -4.31 18.42 5.09
N VAL A 68 -4.01 17.48 4.18
CA VAL A 68 -4.79 17.31 2.94
C VAL A 68 -6.25 16.99 3.29
N PRO A 69 -7.23 17.67 2.66
CA PRO A 69 -8.63 17.42 2.94
C PRO A 69 -9.00 15.97 2.62
N LEU A 70 -9.80 15.36 3.49
CA LEU A 70 -10.11 13.93 3.43
C LEU A 70 -10.79 13.54 2.10
N ILE A 71 -11.60 14.44 1.54
CA ILE A 71 -12.28 14.21 0.26
C ILE A 71 -11.28 14.02 -0.89
N ASP A 72 -10.16 14.75 -0.89
CA ASP A 72 -9.16 14.65 -1.95
C ASP A 72 -8.28 13.41 -1.77
N ILE A 73 -7.97 13.04 -0.52
CA ILE A 73 -7.34 11.75 -0.21
C ILE A 73 -8.22 10.60 -0.69
N MET A 74 -9.52 10.66 -0.42
CA MET A 74 -10.49 9.63 -0.84
C MET A 74 -10.62 9.56 -2.35
N LYS A 75 -10.66 10.70 -3.06
CA LYS A 75 -10.66 10.76 -4.52
C LYS A 75 -9.39 10.15 -5.11
N ALA A 76 -8.21 10.53 -4.60
CA ALA A 76 -6.93 10.01 -5.06
C ALA A 76 -6.79 8.50 -4.80
N ALA A 77 -7.32 8.01 -3.68
CA ALA A 77 -7.29 6.61 -3.31
C ALA A 77 -8.42 5.77 -3.96
N GLY A 78 -9.40 6.39 -4.62
CA GLY A 78 -10.56 5.72 -5.21
C GLY A 78 -11.50 5.09 -4.17
N TRP A 79 -11.65 5.71 -2.99
CA TRP A 79 -12.56 5.24 -1.95
C TRP A 79 -13.85 6.06 -1.91
N SER A 80 -14.99 5.35 -1.85
CA SER A 80 -16.30 5.99 -1.70
C SER A 80 -16.67 6.32 -0.24
N ARG A 81 -16.03 5.67 0.74
CA ARG A 81 -16.37 5.79 2.17
C ARG A 81 -15.17 6.21 3.01
N SER A 82 -15.35 7.23 3.84
CA SER A 82 -14.35 7.70 4.80
C SER A 82 -14.01 6.63 5.85
N SER A 83 -15.01 5.84 6.28
CA SER A 83 -14.82 4.74 7.23
C SER A 83 -13.80 3.69 6.75
N THR A 84 -13.66 3.50 5.44
CA THR A 84 -12.64 2.61 4.87
C THR A 84 -11.24 3.17 5.11
N PHE A 85 -11.06 4.48 4.91
CA PHE A 85 -9.79 5.14 5.20
C PHE A 85 -9.44 5.03 6.68
N GLU A 86 -10.34 5.45 7.56
CA GLU A 86 -10.09 5.48 9.01
C GLU A 86 -9.78 4.09 9.58
N ARG A 87 -10.53 3.06 9.17
CA ARG A 87 -10.36 1.72 9.72
C ARG A 87 -9.10 1.02 9.20
N PHE A 88 -8.86 1.07 7.89
CA PHE A 88 -7.85 0.22 7.26
C PHE A 88 -6.54 0.95 6.95
N TYR A 89 -6.59 2.26 6.67
CA TYR A 89 -5.45 2.99 6.11
C TYR A 89 -4.90 4.07 7.02
N TYR A 90 -5.73 4.67 7.88
CA TYR A 90 -5.25 5.65 8.86
C TYR A 90 -4.45 4.94 9.95
N LYS A 91 -3.18 5.31 10.05
CA LYS A 91 -2.19 4.82 11.02
C LYS A 91 -1.42 6.05 11.51
N PRO A 92 -1.89 6.74 12.56
CA PRO A 92 -1.18 7.89 13.09
C PRO A 92 0.17 7.44 13.62
N ILE A 93 1.24 8.10 13.17
CA ILE A 93 2.57 7.92 13.77
C ILE A 93 2.49 8.60 15.13
N LEU A 94 2.25 7.83 16.19
CA LEU A 94 2.48 8.26 17.54
C LEU A 94 4.00 8.45 17.65
N SER A 95 4.47 9.70 17.62
CA SER A 95 5.81 9.95 18.16
C SER A 95 5.77 9.43 19.60
N PRO A 96 6.70 8.54 20.02
CA PRO A 96 6.78 8.22 21.43
C PRO A 96 6.87 9.55 22.16
N GLN A 97 5.87 9.83 22.99
CA GLN A 97 5.96 10.92 23.94
C GLN A 97 7.25 10.64 24.71
N VAL A 98 8.09 11.66 24.87
CA VAL A 98 9.41 11.54 25.54
C VAL A 98 9.33 10.77 26.87
N GLY A 99 8.15 10.73 27.52
CA GLY A 99 7.86 9.92 28.70
C GLY A 99 7.98 8.40 28.54
N ASP A 100 7.70 7.82 27.36
CA ASP A 100 7.78 6.36 27.14
C ASP A 100 9.22 5.90 26.89
N ILE A 101 10.06 6.77 26.32
CA ILE A 101 11.50 6.51 26.10
C ILE A 101 12.24 6.46 27.44
N LEU A 102 11.84 7.30 28.41
CA LEU A 102 12.45 7.35 29.75
C LEU A 102 12.19 6.09 30.59
N LEU A 103 11.17 5.29 30.27
CA LEU A 103 10.85 4.05 30.99
C LEU A 103 11.55 2.81 30.41
N SER A 104 12.18 2.92 29.23
CA SER A 104 12.97 1.85 28.60
C SER A 104 14.42 2.30 28.48
N SER A 105 15.12 2.33 29.61
CA SER A 105 16.56 2.55 29.66
C SER A 105 17.30 1.42 28.94
N GLU A 106 17.69 1.65 27.68
CA GLU A 106 19.04 1.45 27.17
C GLU A 106 19.15 2.23 25.85
N VAL A 107 19.92 3.31 25.85
CA VAL A 107 20.08 4.24 24.73
C VAL A 107 21.22 3.75 23.84
N PRO A 108 20.98 3.30 22.60
CA PRO A 108 22.07 3.20 21.63
C PRO A 108 22.49 4.61 21.20
N SER A 109 23.81 4.81 21.21
CA SER A 109 24.57 6.04 21.08
C SER A 109 24.23 6.93 19.88
N SER A 110 24.38 8.23 20.10
CA SER A 110 23.89 9.38 19.34
C SER A 110 24.56 9.66 17.98
N ASP A 111 25.26 8.71 17.36
CA ASP A 111 26.09 8.98 16.18
C ASP A 111 25.40 8.74 14.82
N ASP A 112 24.14 8.30 14.78
CA ASP A 112 23.46 7.86 13.52
C ASP A 112 22.21 8.66 13.09
N LEU A 113 22.05 9.92 13.51
CA LEU A 113 20.87 10.72 13.15
C LEU A 113 21.06 11.64 11.93
N GLY A 114 22.22 11.58 11.26
CA GLY A 114 22.50 12.36 10.06
C GLY A 114 21.91 11.78 8.76
N ALA A 115 21.78 10.46 8.65
CA ALA A 115 21.44 9.82 7.37
C ALA A 115 19.92 9.68 7.12
N VAL A 116 19.12 9.55 8.17
CA VAL A 116 17.67 9.25 8.04
C VAL A 116 16.81 10.45 7.65
N ARG A 117 17.34 11.68 7.76
CA ARG A 117 16.61 12.92 7.45
C ARG A 117 16.61 13.28 5.96
N SER A 118 17.49 12.68 5.15
CA SER A 118 17.56 12.96 3.71
C SER A 118 16.73 12.00 2.84
N CYS A 119 16.39 10.81 3.34
CA CYS A 119 15.71 9.77 2.54
C CYS A 119 14.17 9.84 2.62
N MET A 120 13.63 10.40 3.71
CA MET A 120 12.17 10.46 3.95
C MET A 120 11.43 11.46 3.03
N THR A 121 12.13 12.36 2.36
CA THR A 121 11.54 13.36 1.44
C THR A 121 11.31 12.80 0.02
N ILE A 122 11.84 11.62 -0.33
CA ILE A 122 11.77 11.10 -1.71
C ILE A 122 10.39 10.51 -2.07
N PHE A 123 9.49 10.31 -1.11
CA PHE A 123 8.15 9.74 -1.37
C PHE A 123 7.00 10.76 -1.41
N LEU A 124 7.30 12.06 -1.48
CA LEU A 124 6.30 13.12 -1.58
C LEU A 124 6.64 14.12 -2.71
N VAL A 125 6.70 13.63 -3.94
CA VAL A 125 6.32 14.35 -5.17
C VAL A 125 5.58 13.39 -6.07
#